data_AF-A0A957M9Q4-F1
#
_entry.id   AF-A0A957M9Q4-F1
#
_cell.length_a   1.000
_cell.length_b   1.000
_cell.length_c   1.000
_cell.angle_alpha   90.00
_cell.angle_beta   90.00
_cell.angle_gamma   90.00
#
_symmetry.space_group_name_H-M   'P 1'
#
loop_
_entity.id
_entity.type
_entity.pdbx_description
1 polymer ?
#
loop_
_entity_poly.entity_id
_entity_poly.type
_entity_poly.pdbx_seq_one_letter_code
_entity_poly.pdbx_strand_id
1 'polypeptide(L)'
;RIVADHLADLCFCVSEKSARHLAHEGITAGVYVTGDVMLDASLHNRELARSRSTIVQRLGVEPGRYTLVTVHRAGNTDDPQRMQAIVDALNAVGERIVFPIHPRTRKTIDAMGAAFASHVTLIEPAGYFDMMMLEENARMIATDS
;
A
#
# COMPACT_ATOMS: atom_id res chain seq x y z
N ARG A 1 10.30 16.05 5.79
CA ARG A 1 11.20 15.13 6.51
C ARG A 1 12.35 15.91 7.14
N ILE A 2 13.41 16.25 6.41
CA ILE A 2 14.62 16.92 6.94
C ILE A 2 14.32 18.07 7.92
N VAL A 3 13.50 19.04 7.53
CA VAL A 3 13.13 20.17 8.42
C VAL A 3 12.47 19.71 9.71
N ALA A 4 11.56 18.72 9.65
CA ALA A 4 10.92 18.18 10.83
C ALA A 4 11.92 17.46 11.74
N ASP A 5 12.83 16.68 11.15
CA ASP A 5 13.87 15.94 11.89
C ASP A 5 14.80 16.90 12.65
N HIS A 6 15.17 18.04 12.05
CA HIS A 6 16.01 19.07 12.70
C HIS A 6 15.28 19.93 13.74
N LEU A 7 13.95 19.98 13.72
CA LEU A 7 13.14 20.71 14.69
C LEU A 7 12.67 19.83 15.86
N ALA A 8 12.82 18.52 15.75
CA ALA A 8 12.36 17.57 16.77
C ALA A 8 13.39 17.46 17.90
N ASP A 9 12.91 17.47 19.14
CA ASP A 9 13.75 17.17 20.32
C ASP A 9 14.11 15.68 20.40
N LEU A 10 13.23 14.81 19.89
CA LEU A 10 13.36 13.36 19.92
C LEU A 10 12.98 12.75 18.56
N CYS A 11 13.84 11.87 18.05
CA CYS A 11 13.65 11.13 16.80
C CYS A 11 13.59 9.62 17.07
N PHE A 12 12.38 9.04 16.95
CA PHE A 12 12.16 7.60 17.09
C PHE A 12 12.29 6.89 15.73
N CYS A 13 13.40 6.22 15.53
CA CYS A 13 13.79 5.55 14.30
C CYS A 13 13.30 4.10 14.25
N VAL A 14 12.79 3.70 13.08
CA VAL A 14 12.41 2.31 12.81
C VAL A 14 13.61 1.36 12.74
N SER A 15 14.79 1.86 12.36
CA SER A 15 15.98 1.03 12.21
C SER A 15 17.28 1.81 12.42
N GLU A 16 18.36 1.07 12.63
CA GLU A 16 19.74 1.60 12.65
C GLU A 16 20.13 2.32 11.36
N LYS A 17 19.54 1.93 10.22
CA LYS A 17 19.76 2.64 8.96
C LYS A 17 19.21 4.06 9.02
N SER A 18 17.99 4.22 9.55
CA SER A 18 17.37 5.54 9.71
C SER A 18 18.16 6.41 10.69
N ALA A 19 18.62 5.85 11.81
CA ALA A 19 19.47 6.56 12.76
C ALA A 19 20.80 7.03 12.12
N ARG A 20 21.42 6.19 11.27
CA ARG A 20 22.63 6.59 10.52
C ARG A 20 22.36 7.70 9.50
N HIS A 21 21.19 7.72 8.87
CA HIS A 21 20.82 8.85 7.99
C HIS A 21 20.73 10.15 8.77
N LEU A 22 20.09 10.14 9.95
CA LEU A 22 20.03 11.32 10.84
C LEU A 22 21.43 11.77 11.27
N ALA A 23 22.31 10.82 11.61
CA ALA A 23 23.69 11.14 11.97
C ALA A 23 24.46 11.80 10.81
N HIS A 24 24.28 11.34 9.56
CA HIS A 24 24.85 12.01 8.39
C HIS A 24 24.27 13.41 8.12
N GLU A 25 23.04 13.66 8.59
CA GLU A 25 22.39 14.97 8.56
C GLU A 25 22.79 15.85 9.77
N GLY A 26 23.64 15.36 10.67
CA GLY A 26 24.13 16.09 11.84
C GLY A 26 23.25 15.98 13.10
N ILE A 27 22.26 15.08 13.09
CA ILE A 27 21.35 14.82 14.21
C ILE A 27 21.83 13.56 14.94
N THR A 28 22.52 13.73 16.06
CA THR A 28 23.08 12.62 16.85
C THR A 28 22.56 12.54 18.28
N ALA A 29 21.92 13.59 18.78
CA ALA A 29 21.28 13.63 20.09
C ALA A 29 19.77 13.40 19.95
N GLY A 30 19.14 12.82 20.96
CA GLY A 30 17.69 12.56 20.96
C GLY A 30 17.24 11.48 19.96
N VAL A 31 18.16 10.68 19.40
CA VAL A 31 17.85 9.62 18.44
C VAL A 31 17.74 8.28 19.14
N TYR A 32 16.62 7.58 18.94
CA TYR A 32 16.34 6.26 19.53
C TYR A 32 15.86 5.30 18.46
N VAL A 33 16.40 4.10 18.39
CA VAL A 33 15.88 3.04 17.51
C VAL A 33 14.84 2.24 18.28
N THR A 34 13.57 2.38 17.90
CA THR A 34 12.42 1.80 18.62
C THR A 34 11.68 0.71 17.84
N GLY A 35 12.05 0.48 16.59
CA GLY A 35 11.39 -0.49 15.73
C GLY A 35 10.17 0.08 14.99
N ASP A 36 9.40 -0.80 14.36
CA ASP A 36 8.31 -0.44 13.45
C ASP A 36 6.94 -0.50 14.13
N VAL A 37 6.37 0.68 14.42
CA VAL A 37 5.02 0.79 15.02
C VAL A 37 3.94 0.17 14.13
N MET A 38 4.12 0.15 12.81
CA MET A 38 3.15 -0.45 11.88
C MET A 38 3.20 -1.97 11.94
N LEU A 39 4.38 -2.56 12.14
CA LEU A 39 4.50 -4.00 12.40
C LEU A 39 3.79 -4.38 13.70
N ASP A 40 4.03 -3.63 14.77
CA ASP A 40 3.40 -3.87 16.07
C ASP A 40 1.87 -3.74 15.97
N ALA A 41 1.38 -2.69 15.31
CA ALA A 41 -0.05 -2.49 15.07
C ALA A 41 -0.66 -3.62 14.23
N SER A 42 0.05 -4.11 13.21
CA SER A 42 -0.40 -5.23 12.37
C SER A 42 -0.50 -6.52 13.18
N LEU A 43 0.55 -6.87 13.93
CA LEU A 43 0.57 -8.07 14.78
C LEU A 43 -0.52 -8.02 15.85
N HIS A 44 -0.69 -6.88 16.51
CA HIS A 44 -1.71 -6.69 17.55
C HIS A 44 -3.13 -6.83 17.01
N ASN A 45 -3.39 -6.36 15.80
CA ASN A 45 -4.74 -6.33 15.23
C ASN A 45 -5.07 -7.53 14.33
N ARG A 46 -4.13 -8.44 14.05
CA ARG A 46 -4.34 -9.53 13.09
C ARG A 46 -5.52 -10.44 13.42
N GLU A 47 -5.63 -10.91 14.66
CA GLU A 47 -6.76 -11.78 15.05
C GLU A 47 -8.10 -11.01 15.04
N LEU A 48 -8.05 -9.70 15.32
CA LEU A 48 -9.22 -8.84 15.22
C LEU A 48 -9.65 -8.65 13.76
N ALA A 49 -8.70 -8.48 12.84
CA ALA A 49 -8.97 -8.39 11.42
C ALA A 49 -9.61 -9.68 10.89
N ARG A 50 -9.06 -10.85 11.25
CA ARG A 50 -9.59 -12.18 10.89
C ARG A 50 -11.02 -12.41 11.38
N SER A 51 -11.37 -11.91 12.55
CA SER A 51 -12.72 -12.08 13.12
C SER A 51 -13.75 -11.05 12.64
N ARG A 52 -13.30 -9.86 12.18
CA ARG A 52 -14.21 -8.76 11.80
C ARG A 52 -14.37 -8.56 10.30
N SER A 53 -13.32 -8.78 9.52
CA SER A 53 -13.37 -8.56 8.08
C SER A 53 -14.01 -9.74 7.37
N THR A 54 -14.84 -9.42 6.37
CA THR A 54 -15.48 -10.40 5.48
C THR A 54 -15.12 -10.12 4.02
N ILE A 55 -14.09 -9.31 3.76
CA ILE A 55 -13.82 -8.81 2.41
C ILE A 55 -13.45 -9.90 1.42
N VAL A 56 -12.67 -10.90 1.83
CA VAL A 56 -12.26 -12.03 0.99
C VAL A 56 -13.51 -12.77 0.47
N GLN A 57 -14.48 -13.03 1.37
CA GLN A 57 -15.75 -13.67 1.01
C GLN A 57 -16.65 -12.75 0.18
N ARG A 58 -16.77 -11.47 0.55
CA ARG A 58 -17.59 -10.48 -0.19
C ARG A 58 -17.11 -10.28 -1.63
N LEU A 59 -15.80 -10.35 -1.86
CA LEU A 59 -15.20 -10.25 -3.19
C LEU A 59 -15.16 -11.59 -3.94
N GLY A 60 -15.50 -12.70 -3.28
CA GLY A 60 -15.46 -14.04 -3.86
C GLY A 60 -14.06 -14.47 -4.31
N VAL A 61 -13.02 -13.99 -3.63
CA VAL A 61 -11.62 -14.35 -3.95
C VAL A 61 -11.15 -15.48 -3.04
N GLU A 62 -10.40 -16.42 -3.61
CA GLU A 62 -9.80 -17.52 -2.86
C GLU A 62 -8.42 -17.12 -2.30
N PRO A 63 -8.12 -17.44 -1.03
CA PRO A 63 -6.79 -17.25 -0.48
C PRO A 63 -5.68 -17.86 -1.34
N GLY A 64 -4.61 -17.11 -1.58
CA GLY A 64 -3.49 -17.52 -2.41
C GLY A 64 -3.76 -17.57 -3.92
N ARG A 65 -4.92 -17.09 -4.38
CA ARG A 65 -5.30 -17.11 -5.81
C ARG A 65 -5.60 -15.75 -6.44
N TYR A 66 -5.17 -14.66 -5.80
CA TYR A 66 -5.26 -13.33 -6.38
C TYR A 66 -4.04 -12.48 -6.02
N THR A 67 -3.79 -11.47 -6.84
CA THR A 67 -2.79 -10.44 -6.60
C THR A 67 -3.47 -9.19 -6.09
N LEU A 68 -2.99 -8.66 -4.97
CA LEU A 68 -3.40 -7.36 -4.45
C LEU A 68 -2.52 -6.28 -5.07
N VAL A 69 -3.13 -5.26 -5.65
CA VAL A 69 -2.42 -4.15 -6.28
C VAL A 69 -2.77 -2.86 -5.57
N THR A 70 -1.78 -2.03 -5.26
CA THR A 70 -2.02 -0.66 -4.80
C THR A 70 -1.12 0.31 -5.56
N VAL A 71 -1.72 1.35 -6.13
CA VAL A 71 -1.00 2.42 -6.84
C VAL A 71 -1.52 3.76 -6.35
N HIS A 72 -0.69 4.49 -5.60
CA HIS A 72 -1.09 5.77 -5.02
C HIS A 72 0.01 6.83 -5.05
N ARG A 73 1.24 6.52 -5.49
CA ARG A 73 2.29 7.53 -5.63
C ARG A 73 1.88 8.52 -6.71
N ALA A 74 1.92 9.81 -6.39
CA ALA A 74 1.60 10.91 -7.31
C ALA A 74 2.39 10.80 -8.64
N GLY A 75 3.66 10.38 -8.57
CA GLY A 75 4.48 10.17 -9.76
C GLY A 75 4.03 9.04 -10.69
N ASN A 76 3.09 8.19 -10.27
CA ASN A 76 2.40 7.20 -11.11
C ASN A 76 0.99 7.68 -11.45
N THR A 77 0.22 8.14 -10.47
CA THR A 77 -1.21 8.46 -10.65
C THR A 77 -1.49 9.76 -11.38
N ASP A 78 -0.55 10.71 -11.35
CA ASP A 78 -0.72 12.04 -11.92
C ASP A 78 -0.11 12.14 -13.34
N ASP A 79 0.59 11.09 -13.79
CA ASP A 79 1.16 10.96 -15.13
C ASP A 79 0.32 9.95 -15.95
N PRO A 80 -0.46 10.41 -16.95
CA PRO A 80 -1.31 9.53 -17.74
C PRO A 80 -0.56 8.43 -18.49
N GLN A 81 0.67 8.68 -18.95
CA GLN A 81 1.45 7.68 -19.70
C GLN A 81 1.88 6.54 -18.77
N ARG A 82 2.33 6.87 -17.55
CA ARG A 82 2.70 5.87 -16.55
C ARG A 82 1.50 5.09 -16.05
N MET A 83 0.40 5.78 -15.79
CA MET A 83 -0.83 5.11 -15.39
C MET A 83 -1.34 4.17 -16.48
N GLN A 84 -1.26 4.56 -17.76
CA GLN A 84 -1.64 3.69 -18.88
C GLN A 84 -0.75 2.44 -18.93
N ALA A 85 0.57 2.60 -18.79
CA ALA A 85 1.50 1.47 -18.76
C ALA A 85 1.20 0.49 -17.61
N ILE A 86 0.80 1.00 -16.45
CA ILE A 86 0.35 0.17 -15.32
C ILE A 86 -0.94 -0.57 -15.68
N VAL A 87 -1.94 0.10 -16.25
CA VAL A 87 -3.18 -0.56 -16.69
C VAL A 87 -2.89 -1.68 -17.69
N ASP A 88 -2.06 -1.40 -18.70
CA ASP A 88 -1.67 -2.37 -19.73
C ASP A 88 -0.96 -3.58 -19.12
N ALA A 89 -0.05 -3.35 -18.17
CA ALA A 89 0.63 -4.41 -17.44
C ALA A 89 -0.35 -5.29 -16.64
N LEU A 90 -1.29 -4.68 -15.91
CA LEU A 90 -2.29 -5.41 -15.12
C LEU A 90 -3.23 -6.23 -16.03
N ASN A 91 -3.58 -5.70 -17.20
CA ASN A 91 -4.37 -6.41 -18.19
C ASN A 91 -3.64 -7.61 -18.79
N ALA A 92 -2.30 -7.58 -18.86
CA ALA A 92 -1.50 -8.65 -19.46
C ALA A 92 -1.24 -9.86 -18.53
N VAL A 93 -1.37 -9.73 -17.20
CA VAL A 93 -0.99 -10.79 -16.24
C VAL A 93 -1.87 -12.05 -16.33
N GLY A 94 -3.14 -11.90 -16.73
CA GLY A 94 -4.07 -13.03 -16.89
C GLY A 94 -4.44 -13.76 -15.59
N GLU A 95 -4.23 -13.14 -14.43
CA GLU A 95 -4.60 -13.67 -13.11
C GLU A 95 -5.57 -12.76 -12.37
N ARG A 96 -6.25 -13.28 -11.35
CA ARG A 96 -7.19 -12.49 -10.56
C ARG A 96 -6.46 -11.35 -9.85
N ILE A 97 -6.87 -10.11 -10.10
CA ILE A 97 -6.34 -8.91 -9.45
C ILE A 97 -7.44 -8.21 -8.66
N VAL A 98 -7.12 -7.85 -7.42
CA VAL A 98 -7.91 -6.93 -6.59
C VAL A 98 -7.14 -5.63 -6.48
N PHE A 99 -7.75 -4.54 -6.91
CA PHE A 99 -7.12 -3.22 -6.93
C PHE A 99 -8.00 -2.19 -6.20
N PRO A 100 -7.76 -1.96 -4.89
CA PRO A 100 -8.36 -0.85 -4.17
C PRO A 100 -7.85 0.47 -4.74
N ILE A 101 -8.76 1.29 -5.25
CA ILE A 101 -8.41 2.52 -5.97
C ILE A 101 -9.01 3.75 -5.30
N HIS A 102 -8.17 4.77 -5.07
CA HIS A 102 -8.64 6.05 -4.56
C HIS A 102 -9.53 6.76 -5.60
N PRO A 103 -10.62 7.46 -5.19
CA PRO A 103 -11.50 8.17 -6.13
C PRO A 103 -10.78 9.13 -7.08
N ARG A 104 -9.67 9.72 -6.63
CA ARG A 104 -8.80 10.57 -7.48
C ARG A 104 -8.19 9.78 -8.64
N THR A 105 -7.55 8.64 -8.36
CA THR A 105 -6.93 7.79 -9.39
C THR A 105 -7.99 7.21 -10.32
N ARG A 106 -9.15 6.80 -9.79
CA ARG A 106 -10.27 6.33 -10.60
C ARG A 106 -10.70 7.37 -11.62
N LYS A 107 -10.87 8.63 -11.22
CA LYS A 107 -11.18 9.74 -12.14
C LYS A 107 -10.16 9.90 -13.25
N THR A 108 -8.86 9.77 -12.94
CA THR A 108 -7.80 9.85 -13.96
C THR A 108 -7.91 8.72 -14.97
N ILE A 109 -8.09 7.49 -14.51
CA ILE A 109 -8.27 6.30 -15.37
C ILE A 109 -9.52 6.47 -16.26
N ASP A 110 -10.63 6.89 -15.67
CA ASP A 110 -11.89 7.09 -16.40
C ASP A 110 -11.72 8.17 -17.49
N ALA A 111 -11.01 9.28 -17.17
CA ALA A 111 -10.73 10.35 -18.12
C ALA A 111 -9.79 9.91 -19.26
N MET A 112 -8.91 8.95 -19.01
CA MET A 112 -8.05 8.34 -20.03
C MET A 112 -8.82 7.36 -20.94
N GLY A 113 -10.04 6.96 -20.57
CA GLY A 113 -10.78 5.91 -21.27
C GLY A 113 -10.14 4.53 -21.13
N ALA A 114 -9.31 4.33 -20.11
CA ALA A 114 -8.59 3.08 -19.91
C ALA A 114 -9.55 1.99 -19.41
N ALA A 115 -9.53 0.85 -20.07
CA ALA A 115 -10.35 -0.31 -19.71
C ALA A 115 -9.52 -1.37 -19.01
N PHE A 116 -10.12 -2.00 -18.01
CA PHE A 116 -9.53 -3.13 -17.33
C PHE A 116 -10.09 -4.46 -17.85
N ALA A 117 -9.23 -5.46 -17.94
CA ALA A 117 -9.63 -6.82 -18.26
C ALA A 117 -10.52 -7.40 -17.16
N SER A 118 -11.33 -8.41 -17.50
CA SER A 118 -12.34 -8.99 -16.59
C SER A 118 -11.76 -9.62 -15.32
N HIS A 119 -10.48 -10.01 -15.34
CA HIS A 119 -9.78 -10.54 -14.17
C HIS A 119 -9.32 -9.46 -13.18
N VAL A 120 -9.35 -8.18 -13.56
CA VAL A 120 -9.00 -7.04 -12.70
C VAL A 120 -10.26 -6.43 -12.10
N THR A 121 -10.40 -6.55 -10.78
CA THR A 121 -11.51 -5.89 -10.06
C THR A 121 -11.01 -4.70 -9.29
N LEU A 122 -11.51 -3.54 -9.72
CA LEU A 122 -11.35 -2.30 -8.98
C LEU A 122 -12.36 -2.27 -7.84
N ILE A 123 -11.90 -1.99 -6.62
CA ILE A 123 -12.77 -1.82 -5.45
C ILE A 123 -12.58 -0.43 -4.86
N GLU A 124 -13.56 0.00 -4.08
CA GLU A 124 -13.40 1.20 -3.25
C GLU A 124 -12.26 1.01 -2.23
N PRO A 125 -11.63 2.09 -1.73
CA PRO A 125 -10.58 1.98 -0.73
C PRO A 125 -11.02 1.12 0.45
N ALA A 126 -10.26 0.06 0.73
CA ALA A 126 -10.57 -0.85 1.82
C ALA A 126 -10.11 -0.25 3.16
N GLY A 127 -10.91 -0.49 4.21
CA GLY A 127 -10.56 -0.12 5.58
C GLY A 127 -9.42 -0.97 6.12
N TYR A 128 -8.85 -0.58 7.27
CA TYR A 128 -7.64 -1.21 7.82
C TYR A 128 -7.73 -2.75 7.95
N PHE A 129 -8.77 -3.28 8.59
CA PHE A 129 -8.93 -4.74 8.73
C PHE A 129 -9.19 -5.45 7.41
N ASP A 130 -9.90 -4.81 6.49
CA ASP A 130 -10.15 -5.36 5.16
C ASP A 130 -8.84 -5.43 4.36
N MET A 131 -8.01 -4.38 4.39
CA MET A 131 -6.69 -4.39 3.78
C MET A 131 -5.78 -5.47 4.39
N MET A 132 -5.75 -5.61 5.72
CA MET A 132 -5.00 -6.68 6.38
C MET A 132 -5.41 -8.07 5.89
N MET A 133 -6.73 -8.32 5.75
CA MET A 133 -7.20 -9.60 5.23
C MET A 133 -6.90 -9.80 3.75
N LEU A 134 -6.90 -8.72 2.95
CA LEU A 134 -6.49 -8.79 1.55
C LEU A 134 -4.99 -9.10 1.44
N GLU A 135 -4.14 -8.45 2.23
CA GLU A 135 -2.69 -8.67 2.24
C GLU A 135 -2.35 -10.09 2.73
N GLU A 136 -2.96 -10.53 3.84
CA GLU A 136 -2.71 -11.84 4.43
C GLU A 136 -3.10 -13.00 3.50
N ASN A 137 -4.12 -12.82 2.67
CA ASN A 137 -4.65 -13.87 1.78
C ASN A 137 -4.22 -13.71 0.32
N ALA A 138 -3.44 -12.68 -0.02
CA ALA A 138 -2.95 -12.49 -1.38
C ALA A 138 -1.89 -13.54 -1.74
N ARG A 139 -1.84 -13.93 -3.01
CA ARG A 139 -0.73 -14.70 -3.59
C ARG A 139 0.52 -13.84 -3.72
N MET A 140 0.30 -12.58 -4.09
CA MET A 140 1.32 -11.58 -4.38
C MET A 140 0.74 -10.20 -4.08
N ILE A 141 1.60 -9.29 -3.62
CA ILE A 141 1.27 -7.88 -3.46
C ILE A 141 2.18 -7.08 -4.39
N ALA A 142 1.59 -6.30 -5.29
CA ALA A 142 2.29 -5.37 -6.16
C ALA A 142 1.93 -3.94 -5.73
N THR A 143 2.89 -3.22 -5.18
CA THR A 143 2.61 -1.98 -4.45
C THR A 143 3.66 -0.90 -4.71
N ASP A 144 3.24 0.35 -4.76
CA ASP A 144 4.10 1.54 -4.71
C ASP A 144 4.06 2.28 -3.37
N SER A 145 3.47 1.64 -2.34
CA SER A 145 3.32 2.15 -0.98
C SER A 145 4.65 2.32 -0.26
#